data_AF-A0A9D7M348-F1
#
_entry.id   AF-A0A9D7M348-F1
#
_cell.length_a   1.000
_cell.length_b   1.000
_cell.length_c   1.000
_cell.angle_alpha   90.00
_cell.angle_beta   90.00
_cell.angle_gamma   90.00
#
_symmetry.space_group_name_H-M   'P 1'
#
loop_
_entity.id
_entity.type
_entity.pdbx_description
1 polymer ?
#
loop_
_entity_poly.entity_id
_entity_poly.type
_entity_poly.pdbx_seq_one_letter_code
_entity_poly.pdbx_strand_id
1 'polypeptide(L)'
;MDARPDAINTLLTTLKSLEVRSPVGKNAYNNVMKAIAAKGIKVEIYTAEGISKTIYVGGPTQDQLGTFMYLENSDLPFIIHIPGFDGYLTTRFIVKETDWIVKKVFRLADGELKSLKVTDREREASIYAVENNGNGTYRMSDESGNPINDVSQDKIISYLQFFSSINYEMEERSLSQHQRDSIRAAVPFRSITLIKNDGSSTSIDLWRRPQLASTVNKTNEAGQPYLYDIDRMTAKFQGDTNLIVVQYFSFEKLFRRIPDFTNNPVVK
;
A
#
# COMPACT_ATOMS: atom_id res chain seq x y z
N MET A 1 -5.15 6.48 -14.73
CA MET A 1 -4.76 6.16 -13.34
C MET A 1 -3.52 6.98 -13.02
N ASP A 2 -3.46 7.56 -11.82
CA ASP A 2 -2.33 8.44 -11.47
C ASP A 2 -1.10 7.60 -11.09
N ALA A 3 0.07 8.07 -11.51
CA ALA A 3 1.33 7.53 -11.05
C ALA A 3 1.61 7.94 -9.59
N ARG A 4 2.27 7.07 -8.85
CA ARG A 4 2.74 7.27 -7.49
C ARG A 4 3.76 8.41 -7.44
N PRO A 5 3.44 9.55 -6.80
CA PRO A 5 4.38 10.67 -6.73
C PRO A 5 5.69 10.29 -6.05
N ASP A 6 5.66 9.44 -5.04
CA ASP A 6 6.83 8.92 -4.33
C ASP A 6 7.73 8.07 -5.23
N ALA A 7 7.15 7.20 -6.07
CA ALA A 7 7.90 6.37 -7.01
C ALA A 7 8.56 7.22 -8.10
N ILE A 8 7.82 8.19 -8.66
CA ILE A 8 8.33 9.13 -9.67
C ILE A 8 9.46 9.97 -9.07
N ASN A 9 9.25 10.55 -7.89
CA ASN A 9 10.28 11.32 -7.19
C ASN A 9 11.51 10.46 -6.91
N THR A 10 11.34 9.21 -6.47
CA THR A 10 12.44 8.29 -6.23
C THR A 10 13.25 8.05 -7.50
N LEU A 11 12.60 7.76 -8.64
CA LEU A 11 13.29 7.55 -9.91
C LEU A 11 14.05 8.81 -10.37
N LEU A 12 13.38 9.97 -10.39
CA LEU A 12 13.97 11.22 -10.88
C LEU A 12 15.13 11.69 -9.99
N THR A 13 14.99 11.61 -8.67
CA THR A 13 16.07 11.94 -7.73
C THR A 13 17.24 10.96 -7.84
N THR A 14 16.95 9.67 -8.06
CA THR A 14 17.97 8.64 -8.31
C THR A 14 18.77 9.00 -9.56
N LEU A 15 18.09 9.22 -10.70
CA LEU A 15 18.74 9.59 -11.97
C LEU A 15 19.60 10.85 -11.85
N LYS A 16 19.15 11.84 -11.08
CA LYS A 16 19.88 13.09 -10.83
C LYS A 16 21.14 12.89 -9.99
N SER A 17 21.17 11.90 -9.10
CA SER A 17 22.20 11.77 -8.05
C SER A 17 23.17 10.61 -8.29
N LEU A 18 23.14 9.99 -9.47
CA LEU A 18 24.04 8.88 -9.81
C LEU A 18 25.49 9.39 -9.91
N GLU A 19 26.40 8.76 -9.16
CA GLU A 19 27.84 9.00 -9.25
C GLU A 19 28.62 7.71 -9.51
N VAL A 20 29.69 7.84 -10.30
CA VAL A 20 30.62 6.74 -10.58
C VAL A 20 31.51 6.54 -9.35
N ARG A 21 31.38 5.37 -8.69
CA ARG A 21 32.31 4.95 -7.63
C ARG A 21 33.65 4.52 -8.21
N SER A 22 33.60 3.65 -9.23
CA SER A 22 34.77 3.11 -9.93
C SER A 22 34.36 2.33 -11.19
N PRO A 23 35.26 2.17 -12.18
CA PRO A 23 35.05 1.21 -13.26
C PRO A 23 35.09 -0.23 -12.75
N VAL A 24 34.38 -1.12 -13.42
CA VAL A 24 34.45 -2.56 -13.12
C VAL A 24 35.83 -3.09 -13.48
N GLY A 25 36.45 -3.84 -12.56
CA GLY A 25 37.76 -4.45 -12.79
C GLY A 25 37.75 -5.46 -13.95
N LYS A 26 38.87 -5.55 -14.69
CA LYS A 26 38.99 -6.38 -15.90
C LYS A 26 38.52 -7.83 -15.72
N ASN A 27 38.86 -8.44 -14.59
CA ASN A 27 38.49 -9.83 -14.28
C ASN A 27 36.97 -10.02 -14.08
N ALA A 28 36.26 -8.97 -13.68
CA ALA A 28 34.82 -9.00 -13.44
C ALA A 28 33.99 -8.58 -14.67
N TYR A 29 34.62 -7.95 -15.67
CA TYR A 29 33.95 -7.37 -16.85
C TYR A 29 32.97 -8.34 -17.52
N ASN A 30 33.45 -9.51 -17.94
CA ASN A 30 32.65 -10.48 -18.68
C ASN A 30 31.46 -10.99 -17.87
N ASN A 31 31.65 -11.18 -16.56
CA ASN A 31 30.59 -11.67 -15.68
C ASN A 31 29.54 -10.58 -15.43
N VAL A 32 29.97 -9.33 -15.21
CA VAL A 32 29.07 -8.19 -15.02
C VAL A 32 28.25 -7.94 -16.29
N MET A 33 28.88 -7.89 -17.47
CA MET A 33 28.16 -7.66 -18.73
C MET A 33 27.16 -8.77 -19.03
N LYS A 34 27.52 -10.05 -18.82
CA LYS A 34 26.59 -11.18 -18.95
C LYS A 34 25.41 -11.06 -17.97
N ALA A 35 25.67 -10.66 -16.72
CA ALA A 35 24.62 -10.48 -15.72
C ALA A 35 23.65 -9.35 -16.10
N ILE A 36 24.17 -8.21 -16.56
CA ILE A 36 23.37 -7.08 -17.06
C ILE A 36 22.56 -7.50 -18.28
N ALA A 37 23.15 -8.20 -19.25
CA ALA A 37 22.43 -8.66 -20.43
C ALA A 37 21.31 -9.65 -20.10
N ALA A 38 21.51 -10.52 -19.11
CA ALA A 38 20.53 -11.55 -18.75
C ALA A 38 19.40 -11.06 -17.85
N LYS A 39 19.68 -10.13 -16.93
CA LYS A 39 18.74 -9.73 -15.85
C LYS A 39 18.67 -8.23 -15.58
N GLY A 40 19.41 -7.43 -16.33
CA GLY A 40 19.45 -5.98 -16.16
C GLY A 40 18.16 -5.30 -16.60
N ILE A 41 17.97 -4.08 -16.11
CA ILE A 41 16.86 -3.21 -16.46
C ILE A 41 17.37 -2.21 -17.50
N LYS A 42 16.74 -2.16 -18.67
CA LYS A 42 16.99 -1.11 -19.66
C LYS A 42 16.18 0.13 -19.28
N VAL A 43 16.85 1.27 -19.18
CA VAL A 43 16.25 2.57 -18.86
C VAL A 43 16.54 3.51 -20.01
N GLU A 44 15.51 3.96 -20.71
CA GLU A 44 15.57 4.93 -21.79
C GLU A 44 14.99 6.26 -21.30
N ILE A 45 15.78 7.32 -21.39
CA ILE A 45 15.40 8.67 -20.98
C ILE A 45 15.11 9.49 -22.23
N TYR A 46 13.89 10.01 -22.34
CA TYR A 46 13.44 10.81 -23.47
C TYR A 46 13.33 12.29 -23.09
N THR A 47 13.75 13.17 -23.99
CA THR A 47 13.51 14.62 -23.97
C THR A 47 12.72 15.03 -25.20
N ALA A 48 12.42 16.32 -25.36
CA ALA A 48 11.71 16.83 -26.54
C ALA A 48 12.46 16.55 -27.85
N GLU A 49 13.79 16.41 -27.77
CA GLU A 49 14.69 16.13 -28.90
C GLU A 49 14.83 14.63 -29.22
N GLY A 50 14.20 13.74 -28.43
CA GLY A 50 14.29 12.28 -28.60
C GLY A 50 14.98 11.57 -27.43
N ILE A 51 15.63 10.43 -27.70
CA ILE A 51 16.35 9.66 -26.66
C ILE A 51 17.59 10.45 -26.23
N SER A 52 17.66 10.80 -24.95
CA SER A 52 18.81 11.47 -24.34
C SER A 52 19.87 10.48 -23.87
N LYS A 53 19.47 9.41 -23.18
CA LYS A 53 20.37 8.38 -22.64
C LYS A 53 19.68 7.02 -22.55
N THR A 54 20.46 5.96 -22.78
CA THR A 54 20.10 4.58 -22.46
C THR A 54 21.06 4.05 -21.41
N ILE A 55 20.53 3.57 -20.29
CA ILE A 55 21.31 3.01 -19.18
C ILE A 55 20.82 1.60 -18.91
N TYR A 56 21.74 0.67 -18.73
CA TYR A 56 21.45 -0.70 -18.32
C TYR A 56 21.82 -0.86 -16.85
N VAL A 57 20.81 -1.08 -16.01
CA VAL A 57 20.95 -1.22 -14.56
C VAL A 57 21.08 -2.70 -14.20
N GLY A 58 22.23 -3.09 -13.66
CA GLY A 58 22.51 -4.45 -13.23
C GLY A 58 22.15 -4.71 -11.77
N GLY A 59 22.78 -5.75 -11.23
CA GLY A 59 22.64 -6.15 -9.83
C GLY A 59 23.59 -5.42 -8.87
N PRO A 60 23.47 -5.71 -7.56
CA PRO A 60 24.32 -5.14 -6.53
C PRO A 60 25.78 -5.62 -6.63
N THR A 61 26.69 -4.81 -6.10
CA THR A 61 28.04 -5.24 -5.72
C THR A 61 27.99 -6.23 -4.55
N GLN A 62 29.08 -6.94 -4.28
CA GLN A 62 29.15 -7.92 -3.20
C GLN A 62 28.88 -7.31 -1.81
N ASP A 63 29.33 -6.07 -1.59
CA ASP A 63 29.08 -5.30 -0.36
C ASP A 63 27.66 -4.71 -0.30
N GLN A 64 26.86 -4.82 -1.38
CA GLN A 64 25.54 -4.20 -1.55
C GLN A 64 25.52 -2.67 -1.50
N LEU A 65 26.69 -2.00 -1.53
CA LEU A 65 26.82 -0.54 -1.45
C LEU A 65 26.97 0.14 -2.82
N GLY A 66 26.67 -0.60 -3.89
CA GLY A 66 26.80 -0.10 -5.25
C GLY A 66 26.03 -0.98 -6.24
N THR A 67 25.88 -0.47 -7.45
CA THR A 67 25.16 -1.15 -8.53
C THR A 67 26.03 -1.18 -9.76
N PHE A 68 26.17 -2.35 -10.39
CA PHE A 68 26.80 -2.42 -11.69
C PHE A 68 25.86 -1.79 -12.73
N MET A 69 26.31 -0.75 -13.43
CA MET A 69 25.54 -0.12 -14.49
C MET A 69 26.40 0.06 -15.74
N TYR A 70 25.75 0.04 -16.90
CA TYR A 70 26.40 0.26 -18.19
C TYR A 70 25.66 1.36 -18.94
N LEU A 71 26.38 2.42 -19.31
CA LEU A 71 25.86 3.45 -20.21
C LEU A 71 26.03 2.95 -21.64
N GLU A 72 24.97 3.03 -22.45
CA GLU A 72 25.02 2.60 -23.84
C GLU A 72 26.18 3.30 -24.58
N ASN A 73 26.95 2.51 -25.34
CA ASN A 73 28.16 2.92 -26.05
C ASN A 73 29.37 3.33 -25.18
N SER A 74 29.37 2.98 -23.88
CA SER A 74 30.57 3.12 -23.05
C SER A 74 31.53 1.94 -23.23
N ASP A 75 32.83 2.15 -22.98
CA ASP A 75 33.83 1.08 -23.07
C ASP A 75 33.72 0.07 -21.92
N LEU A 76 33.29 0.52 -20.73
CA LEU A 76 33.28 -0.26 -19.50
C LEU A 76 31.94 -0.10 -18.75
N PRO A 77 31.47 -1.14 -18.05
CA PRO A 77 30.51 -0.96 -16.98
C PRO A 77 31.18 -0.32 -15.76
N PHE A 78 30.38 0.36 -14.95
CA PHE A 78 30.80 1.06 -13.75
C PHE A 78 30.04 0.58 -12.53
N ILE A 79 30.65 0.72 -11.36
CA ILE A 79 29.96 0.66 -10.08
C ILE A 79 29.42 2.06 -9.80
N ILE A 80 28.10 2.18 -9.73
CA ILE A 80 27.38 3.43 -9.49
C ILE A 80 26.77 3.41 -8.09
N HIS A 81 26.78 4.56 -7.42
CA HIS A 81 26.12 4.77 -6.14
C HIS A 81 25.46 6.17 -6.08
N ILE A 82 24.75 6.43 -4.98
CA ILE A 82 24.32 7.77 -4.60
C ILE A 82 25.14 8.19 -3.37
N PRO A 83 25.80 9.37 -3.36
CA PRO A 83 26.52 9.83 -2.18
C PRO A 83 25.64 9.90 -0.94
N GLY A 84 26.13 9.37 0.18
CA GLY A 84 25.39 9.34 1.45
C GLY A 84 24.26 8.29 1.51
N PHE A 85 24.14 7.41 0.51
CA PHE A 85 23.19 6.30 0.51
C PHE A 85 23.92 4.96 0.56
N ASP A 86 23.66 4.19 1.62
CA ASP A 86 24.15 2.82 1.76
C ASP A 86 23.14 1.83 1.15
N GLY A 87 23.40 1.45 -0.10
CA GLY A 87 22.59 0.45 -0.78
C GLY A 87 22.79 0.43 -2.29
N TYR A 88 22.22 -0.59 -2.93
CA TYR A 88 22.16 -0.68 -4.39
C TYR A 88 20.87 -0.04 -4.92
N LEU A 89 20.87 0.26 -6.22
CA LEU A 89 19.93 1.17 -6.85
C LEU A 89 18.89 0.45 -7.72
N THR A 90 19.07 -0.84 -8.02
CA THR A 90 18.19 -1.61 -8.92
C THR A 90 16.71 -1.52 -8.53
N THR A 91 16.39 -1.56 -7.24
CA THR A 91 15.01 -1.49 -6.73
C THR A 91 14.34 -0.12 -6.93
N ARG A 92 15.12 0.92 -7.20
CA ARG A 92 14.63 2.28 -7.52
C ARG A 92 14.12 2.39 -8.98
N PHE A 93 14.35 1.36 -9.80
CA PHE A 93 13.88 1.25 -11.18
C PHE A 93 12.74 0.23 -11.27
N ILE A 94 11.50 0.68 -11.06
CA ILE A 94 10.33 -0.19 -11.09
C ILE A 94 10.02 -0.62 -12.54
N VAL A 95 10.07 -1.92 -12.80
CA VAL A 95 9.77 -2.50 -14.13
C VAL A 95 8.28 -2.76 -14.32
N LYS A 96 7.58 -3.15 -13.24
CA LYS A 96 6.19 -3.57 -13.32
C LYS A 96 5.26 -2.35 -13.27
N GLU A 97 4.48 -2.13 -14.33
CA GLU A 97 3.55 -1.00 -14.46
C GLU A 97 2.60 -0.87 -13.27
N THR A 98 2.07 -1.97 -12.75
CA THR A 98 1.12 -1.96 -11.62
C THR A 98 1.71 -1.36 -10.34
N ASP A 99 3.03 -1.35 -10.20
CA ASP A 99 3.69 -0.81 -9.01
C ASP A 99 3.92 0.71 -9.10
N TRP A 100 3.71 1.29 -10.29
CA TRP A 100 3.67 2.74 -10.52
C TRP A 100 2.33 3.36 -10.17
N ILE A 101 1.24 2.58 -10.13
CA ILE A 101 -0.11 3.12 -9.98
C ILE A 101 -0.44 3.34 -8.50
N VAL A 102 -1.11 4.46 -8.18
CA VAL A 102 -1.61 4.69 -6.81
C VAL A 102 -2.73 3.69 -6.51
N LYS A 103 -2.52 2.86 -5.49
CA LYS A 103 -3.43 1.81 -5.03
C LYS A 103 -4.51 2.36 -4.09
N LYS A 104 -5.25 3.39 -4.53
CA LYS A 104 -6.21 4.15 -3.70
C LYS A 104 -7.36 3.26 -3.21
N VAL A 105 -7.73 3.42 -1.93
CA VAL A 105 -8.95 2.84 -1.33
C VAL A 105 -9.86 3.99 -0.90
N PHE A 106 -9.45 4.78 0.10
CA PHE A 106 -10.18 5.96 0.55
C PHE A 106 -9.36 7.23 0.32
N ARG A 107 -10.06 8.29 -0.08
CA ARG A 107 -9.57 9.67 -0.18
C ARG A 107 -10.69 10.59 0.27
N LEU A 108 -10.70 10.97 1.54
CA LEU A 108 -11.69 11.87 2.11
C LEU A 108 -11.03 13.22 2.44
N ALA A 109 -11.40 14.29 1.76
CA ALA A 109 -10.98 15.63 2.16
C ALA A 109 -11.93 16.21 3.23
N ASP A 110 -11.47 17.25 3.92
CA ASP A 110 -12.23 17.91 4.97
C ASP A 110 -13.57 18.42 4.45
N GLY A 111 -14.64 18.14 5.19
CA GLY A 111 -16.00 18.55 4.81
C GLY A 111 -16.64 17.76 3.66
N GLU A 112 -15.95 16.80 3.02
CA GLU A 112 -16.52 16.02 1.91
C GLU A 112 -17.44 14.88 2.36
N LEU A 113 -17.39 14.49 3.63
CA LEU A 113 -18.16 13.35 4.12
C LEU A 113 -19.65 13.65 4.08
N LYS A 114 -20.43 12.75 3.47
CA LYS A 114 -21.88 12.67 3.64
C LYS A 114 -22.24 11.64 4.71
N SER A 115 -21.77 10.41 4.54
CA SER A 115 -21.95 9.34 5.54
C SER A 115 -20.83 8.30 5.50
N LEU A 116 -20.59 7.67 6.63
CA LEU A 116 -19.67 6.56 6.82
C LEU A 116 -20.37 5.48 7.63
N LYS A 117 -20.43 4.26 7.10
CA LYS A 117 -20.87 3.08 7.84
C LYS A 117 -19.69 2.17 8.07
N VAL A 118 -19.49 1.76 9.32
CA VAL A 118 -18.43 0.83 9.73
C VAL A 118 -19.06 -0.39 10.35
N THR A 119 -18.57 -1.56 9.96
CA THR A 119 -18.99 -2.84 10.51
C THR A 119 -17.76 -3.63 10.91
N ASP A 120 -17.70 -4.04 12.17
CA ASP A 120 -16.80 -5.06 12.67
C ASP A 120 -17.62 -6.08 13.45
N ARG A 121 -17.70 -7.30 12.90
CA ARG A 121 -18.55 -8.38 13.42
C ARG A 121 -17.90 -9.17 14.56
N GLU A 122 -16.63 -8.92 14.84
CA GLU A 122 -15.87 -9.66 15.85
C GLU A 122 -15.62 -8.86 17.13
N ARG A 123 -16.03 -7.59 17.18
CA ARG A 123 -15.89 -6.74 18.36
C ARG A 123 -17.21 -6.09 18.75
N GLU A 124 -17.46 -6.04 20.05
CA GLU A 124 -18.63 -5.36 20.61
C GLU A 124 -18.60 -3.86 20.33
N ALA A 125 -19.79 -3.26 20.22
CA ALA A 125 -19.97 -1.83 19.99
C ALA A 125 -19.14 -1.29 18.80
N SER A 126 -18.98 -2.10 17.75
CA SER A 126 -18.11 -1.81 16.60
C SER A 126 -18.85 -1.77 15.26
N ILE A 127 -20.17 -1.64 15.31
CA ILE A 127 -21.04 -1.44 14.14
C ILE A 127 -21.80 -0.14 14.37
N TYR A 128 -21.59 0.84 13.50
CA TYR A 128 -22.16 2.18 13.64
C TYR A 128 -22.13 2.94 12.30
N ALA A 129 -22.87 4.04 12.26
CA ALA A 129 -22.78 5.03 11.20
C ALA A 129 -22.40 6.41 11.75
N VAL A 130 -21.72 7.21 10.91
CA VAL A 130 -21.44 8.63 11.09
C VAL A 130 -22.09 9.36 9.92
N GLU A 131 -22.85 10.40 10.18
CA GLU A 131 -23.50 11.22 9.16
C GLU A 131 -23.20 12.70 9.39
N ASN A 132 -22.97 13.44 8.31
CA ASN A 132 -22.77 14.88 8.35
C ASN A 132 -24.13 15.60 8.44
N ASN A 133 -24.28 16.49 9.41
CA ASN A 133 -25.50 17.28 9.61
C ASN A 133 -25.60 18.51 8.67
N GLY A 134 -24.56 18.78 7.86
CA GLY A 134 -24.52 19.90 6.92
C GLY A 134 -24.14 21.25 7.54
N ASN A 135 -23.88 21.29 8.85
CA ASN A 135 -23.49 22.48 9.62
C ASN A 135 -22.08 22.35 10.23
N GLY A 136 -21.25 21.43 9.72
CA GLY A 136 -19.92 21.14 10.26
C GLY A 136 -19.91 20.22 11.49
N THR A 137 -21.06 19.67 11.88
CA THR A 137 -21.17 18.65 12.93
C THR A 137 -21.58 17.30 12.37
N TYR A 138 -21.32 16.26 13.16
CA TYR A 138 -21.62 14.88 12.84
C TYR A 138 -22.53 14.25 13.89
N ARG A 139 -23.43 13.37 13.43
CA ARG A 139 -24.21 12.48 14.29
C ARG A 139 -23.74 11.04 14.13
N MET A 140 -23.89 10.25 15.19
CA MET A 140 -23.62 8.82 15.15
C MET A 140 -24.88 8.02 15.48
N SER A 141 -24.99 6.84 14.88
CA SER A 141 -26.02 5.86 15.21
C SER A 141 -25.43 4.45 15.34
N ASP A 142 -26.05 3.63 16.18
CA ASP A 142 -25.68 2.23 16.36
C ASP A 142 -26.16 1.34 15.20
N GLU A 143 -25.93 0.03 15.30
CA GLU A 143 -26.38 -0.97 14.31
C GLU A 143 -27.89 -0.97 14.09
N SER A 144 -28.67 -0.68 15.13
CA SER A 144 -30.14 -0.63 15.08
C SER A 144 -30.65 0.72 14.53
N GLY A 145 -29.76 1.68 14.28
CA GLY A 145 -30.09 3.02 13.83
C GLY A 145 -30.45 3.97 14.98
N ASN A 146 -30.29 3.57 16.23
CA ASN A 146 -30.54 4.46 17.36
C ASN A 146 -29.43 5.52 17.45
N PRO A 147 -29.77 6.79 17.74
CA PRO A 147 -28.77 7.83 17.92
C PRO A 147 -27.88 7.56 19.13
N ILE A 148 -26.58 7.79 18.98
CA ILE A 148 -25.59 7.71 20.06
C ILE A 148 -25.37 9.13 20.58
N ASN A 149 -25.71 9.35 21.86
CA ASN A 149 -25.56 10.64 22.53
C ASN A 149 -24.13 10.84 23.07
N ASP A 150 -23.80 12.07 23.49
CA ASP A 150 -22.52 12.43 24.14
C ASP A 150 -21.24 12.09 23.33
N VAL A 151 -21.37 12.08 22.01
CA VAL A 151 -20.25 11.94 21.09
C VAL A 151 -19.43 13.22 21.01
N SER A 152 -18.11 13.07 21.06
CA SER A 152 -17.16 14.16 20.87
C SER A 152 -16.97 14.45 19.38
N GLN A 153 -17.31 15.68 18.97
CA GLN A 153 -17.08 16.12 17.59
C GLN A 153 -15.59 16.08 17.22
N ASP A 154 -14.71 16.49 18.13
CA ASP A 154 -13.26 16.49 17.91
C ASP A 154 -12.70 15.08 17.67
N LYS A 155 -13.22 14.08 18.40
CA LYS A 155 -12.83 12.67 18.20
C LYS A 155 -13.33 12.14 16.86
N ILE A 156 -14.55 12.51 16.44
CA ILE A 156 -15.07 12.14 15.12
C ILE A 156 -14.21 12.78 14.03
N ILE A 157 -13.94 14.09 14.11
CA ILE A 157 -13.10 14.81 13.14
C ILE A 157 -11.71 14.16 13.04
N SER A 158 -11.07 13.89 14.18
CA SER A 158 -9.77 13.22 14.25
C SER A 158 -9.81 11.82 13.64
N TYR A 159 -10.88 11.08 13.84
CA TYR A 159 -11.07 9.76 13.27
C TYR A 159 -11.24 9.80 11.74
N LEU A 160 -11.99 10.78 11.22
CA LEU A 160 -12.18 10.96 9.78
C LEU A 160 -10.87 11.26 9.04
N GLN A 161 -9.87 11.86 9.72
CA GLN A 161 -8.54 12.06 9.15
C GLN A 161 -7.85 10.75 8.75
N PHE A 162 -8.20 9.61 9.36
CA PHE A 162 -7.65 8.33 8.94
C PHE A 162 -8.11 7.91 7.53
N PHE A 163 -9.20 8.49 7.01
CA PHE A 163 -9.71 8.21 5.66
C PHE A 163 -9.14 9.14 4.57
N SER A 164 -8.30 10.11 4.95
CA SER A 164 -7.69 11.08 4.01
C SER A 164 -6.86 10.41 2.92
N SER A 165 -6.10 9.36 3.27
CA SER A 165 -5.26 8.61 2.34
C SER A 165 -5.05 7.17 2.80
N ILE A 166 -5.92 6.28 2.33
CA ILE A 166 -5.78 4.83 2.53
C ILE A 166 -5.54 4.14 1.20
N ASN A 167 -4.58 3.23 1.18
CA ASN A 167 -4.19 2.45 0.01
C ASN A 167 -4.23 0.96 0.32
N TYR A 168 -4.44 0.14 -0.71
CA TYR A 168 -4.19 -1.30 -0.64
C TYR A 168 -2.72 -1.61 -0.97
N GLU A 169 -2.21 -2.73 -0.48
CA GLU A 169 -0.81 -3.12 -0.63
C GLU A 169 -0.54 -3.65 -2.05
N MET A 170 -1.36 -4.59 -2.51
CA MET A 170 -1.23 -5.21 -3.83
C MET A 170 -2.52 -5.88 -4.26
N GLU A 171 -2.61 -6.22 -5.54
CA GLU A 171 -3.64 -7.14 -6.02
C GLU A 171 -3.40 -8.56 -5.48
N GLU A 172 -4.49 -9.28 -5.21
CA GLU A 172 -4.42 -10.65 -4.76
C GLU A 172 -4.19 -11.62 -5.94
N ARG A 173 -2.96 -12.12 -6.08
CA ARG A 173 -2.56 -13.03 -7.17
C ARG A 173 -2.09 -14.41 -6.71
N SER A 174 -2.03 -14.62 -5.40
CA SER A 174 -1.49 -15.84 -4.77
C SER A 174 -2.53 -16.89 -4.44
N LEU A 175 -3.81 -16.51 -4.30
CA LEU A 175 -4.90 -17.44 -4.03
C LEU A 175 -5.28 -18.24 -5.29
N SER A 176 -5.59 -19.52 -5.12
CA SER A 176 -6.21 -20.34 -6.16
C SER A 176 -7.64 -19.90 -6.43
N GLN A 177 -8.21 -20.30 -7.58
CA GLN A 177 -9.61 -19.97 -7.91
C GLN A 177 -10.59 -20.45 -6.82
N HIS A 178 -10.41 -21.68 -6.35
CA HIS A 178 -11.21 -22.24 -5.25
C HIS A 178 -11.12 -21.39 -3.97
N GLN A 179 -9.92 -20.93 -3.59
CA GLN A 179 -9.75 -20.06 -2.42
C GLN A 179 -10.42 -18.70 -2.61
N ARG A 180 -10.34 -18.11 -3.82
CA ARG A 180 -11.02 -16.85 -4.13
C ARG A 180 -12.53 -16.99 -4.00
N ASP A 181 -13.10 -18.07 -4.53
CA ASP A 181 -14.54 -18.30 -4.47
C ASP A 181 -15.01 -18.60 -3.04
N SER A 182 -14.20 -19.33 -2.26
CA SER A 182 -14.45 -19.54 -0.83
C SER A 182 -14.46 -18.24 -0.04
N ILE A 183 -13.50 -17.33 -0.26
CA ILE A 183 -13.48 -16.01 0.40
C ILE A 183 -14.72 -15.19 0.01
N ARG A 184 -15.08 -15.18 -1.27
CA ARG A 184 -16.23 -14.40 -1.76
C ARG A 184 -17.58 -14.92 -1.24
N ALA A 185 -17.69 -16.22 -0.96
CA ALA A 185 -18.87 -16.83 -0.38
C ALA A 185 -18.98 -16.59 1.14
N ALA A 186 -17.86 -16.31 1.82
CA ALA A 186 -17.85 -16.04 3.25
C ALA A 186 -18.37 -14.64 3.57
N VAL A 187 -19.01 -14.49 4.73
CA VAL A 187 -19.37 -13.17 5.25
C VAL A 187 -18.08 -12.43 5.64
N PRO A 188 -17.84 -11.19 5.15
CA PRO A 188 -16.67 -10.42 5.56
C PRO A 188 -16.73 -10.16 7.06
N PHE A 189 -15.62 -10.27 7.78
CA PHE A 189 -15.63 -9.98 9.22
C PHE A 189 -15.71 -8.48 9.49
N ARG A 190 -15.26 -7.66 8.54
CA ARG A 190 -15.27 -6.21 8.59
C ARG A 190 -15.66 -5.59 7.26
N SER A 191 -16.35 -4.47 7.29
CA SER A 191 -16.64 -3.68 6.09
C SER A 191 -16.79 -2.20 6.40
N ILE A 192 -16.53 -1.37 5.39
CA ILE A 192 -16.72 0.08 5.46
C ILE A 192 -17.40 0.54 4.18
N THR A 193 -18.42 1.38 4.33
CA THR A 193 -19.04 2.14 3.24
C THR A 193 -18.88 3.63 3.52
N LEU A 194 -18.22 4.35 2.63
CA LEU A 194 -18.04 5.81 2.70
C LEU A 194 -18.76 6.45 1.51
N ILE A 195 -19.62 7.41 1.79
CA ILE A 195 -20.33 8.21 0.79
C ILE A 195 -19.94 9.67 0.99
N LYS A 196 -19.58 10.33 -0.11
CA LYS A 196 -19.25 11.77 -0.13
C LYS A 196 -20.46 12.62 -0.51
N ASN A 197 -20.32 13.93 -0.29
CA ASN A 197 -21.34 14.93 -0.65
C ASN A 197 -21.64 14.98 -2.15
N ASP A 198 -20.66 14.68 -3.00
CA ASP A 198 -20.82 14.58 -4.46
C ASP A 198 -21.58 13.31 -4.92
N GLY A 199 -21.94 12.43 -3.98
CA GLY A 199 -22.61 11.16 -4.25
C GLY A 199 -21.68 10.01 -4.59
N SER A 200 -20.37 10.24 -4.71
CA SER A 200 -19.41 9.15 -4.87
C SER A 200 -19.42 8.24 -3.63
N SER A 201 -19.39 6.94 -3.89
CA SER A 201 -19.48 5.90 -2.87
C SER A 201 -18.31 4.94 -3.02
N THR A 202 -17.69 4.58 -1.92
CA THR A 202 -16.67 3.54 -1.85
C THR A 202 -17.03 2.57 -0.75
N SER A 203 -17.15 1.30 -1.10
CA SER A 203 -17.37 0.23 -0.13
C SER A 203 -16.29 -0.83 -0.27
N ILE A 204 -15.78 -1.28 0.87
CA ILE A 204 -14.77 -2.33 0.98
C ILE A 204 -15.19 -3.37 2.01
N ASP A 205 -15.10 -4.63 1.60
CA ASP A 205 -15.30 -5.80 2.44
C ASP A 205 -13.94 -6.44 2.75
N LEU A 206 -13.74 -6.89 3.98
CA LEU A 206 -12.49 -7.49 4.45
C LEU A 206 -12.72 -8.89 5.05
N TRP A 207 -11.82 -9.79 4.71
CA TRP A 207 -11.75 -11.17 5.19
C TRP A 207 -10.39 -11.44 5.81
N ARG A 208 -10.39 -12.35 6.80
CA ARG A 208 -9.15 -12.93 7.30
C ARG A 208 -8.42 -13.63 6.15
N ARG A 209 -7.13 -13.38 6.03
CA ARG A 209 -6.30 -13.96 4.98
C ARG A 209 -5.70 -15.28 5.48
N PRO A 210 -5.81 -16.38 4.73
CA PRO A 210 -5.12 -17.62 5.11
C PRO A 210 -3.60 -17.43 5.06
N GLN A 211 -2.88 -18.15 5.92
CA GLN A 211 -1.42 -18.22 5.85
C GLN A 211 -0.97 -18.78 4.50
N LEU A 212 0.01 -18.14 3.87
CA LEU A 212 0.60 -18.56 2.61
C LEU A 212 2.05 -19.00 2.79
N ALA A 213 2.62 -19.64 1.77
CA ALA A 213 4.04 -19.98 1.76
C ALA A 213 4.91 -18.73 2.00
N SER A 214 4.50 -17.58 1.46
CA SER A 214 5.17 -16.28 1.58
C SER A 214 4.85 -15.49 2.85
N THR A 215 3.96 -15.96 3.73
CA THR A 215 3.71 -15.26 5.00
C THR A 215 4.93 -15.34 5.90
N VAL A 216 5.35 -14.22 6.48
CA VAL A 216 6.58 -14.14 7.28
C VAL A 216 6.30 -14.62 8.71
N ASN A 217 5.27 -14.07 9.34
CA ASN A 217 4.90 -14.38 10.72
C ASN A 217 3.87 -15.52 10.77
N LYS A 218 4.37 -16.75 10.78
CA LYS A 218 3.51 -17.96 10.76
C LYS A 218 3.15 -18.48 12.14
N THR A 219 3.96 -18.21 13.15
CA THR A 219 3.82 -18.82 14.49
C THR A 219 3.93 -17.79 15.59
N ASN A 220 3.28 -18.07 16.73
CA ASN A 220 3.46 -17.31 17.97
C ASN A 220 4.79 -17.67 18.66
N GLU A 221 5.07 -17.02 19.80
CA GLU A 221 6.28 -17.26 20.61
C GLU A 221 6.42 -18.70 21.11
N ALA A 222 5.30 -19.43 21.26
CA ALA A 222 5.27 -20.84 21.63
C ALA A 222 5.42 -21.80 20.44
N GLY A 223 5.65 -21.28 19.22
CA GLY A 223 5.80 -22.07 17.99
C GLY A 223 4.48 -22.59 17.41
N GLN A 224 3.33 -22.19 17.94
CA GLN A 224 2.02 -22.59 17.42
C GLN A 224 1.64 -21.73 16.21
N PRO A 225 1.11 -22.32 15.13
CA PRO A 225 0.77 -21.58 13.93
C PRO A 225 -0.43 -20.66 14.17
N TYR A 226 -0.35 -19.44 13.67
CA TYR A 226 -1.52 -18.60 13.54
C TYR A 226 -2.46 -19.19 12.49
N LEU A 227 -3.77 -19.11 12.76
CA LEU A 227 -4.79 -19.58 11.81
C LEU A 227 -4.82 -18.71 10.53
N TYR A 228 -4.50 -17.43 10.68
CA TYR A 228 -4.55 -16.43 9.61
C TYR A 228 -3.28 -15.58 9.58
N ASP A 229 -3.04 -14.92 8.45
CA ASP A 229 -2.01 -13.88 8.32
C ASP A 229 -2.33 -12.75 9.31
N ILE A 230 -1.36 -12.41 10.16
CA ILE A 230 -1.52 -11.40 11.22
C ILE A 230 -1.14 -9.99 10.75
N ASP A 231 -0.49 -9.87 9.60
CA ASP A 231 -0.04 -8.60 9.03
C ASP A 231 -1.00 -8.11 7.93
N ARG A 232 -1.68 -9.04 7.26
CA ARG A 232 -2.49 -8.76 6.06
C ARG A 232 -3.90 -9.34 6.11
N MET A 233 -4.81 -8.65 5.45
CA MET A 233 -6.18 -9.09 5.15
C MET A 233 -6.38 -9.19 3.64
N THR A 234 -7.36 -9.98 3.24
CA THR A 234 -7.88 -9.98 1.88
C THR A 234 -9.10 -9.06 1.84
N ALA A 235 -9.22 -8.24 0.81
CA ALA A 235 -10.33 -7.31 0.68
C ALA A 235 -10.88 -7.24 -0.75
N LYS A 236 -12.06 -6.65 -0.90
CA LYS A 236 -12.74 -6.45 -2.20
C LYS A 236 -13.49 -5.13 -2.21
N PHE A 237 -13.44 -4.42 -3.32
CA PHE A 237 -14.33 -3.28 -3.55
C PHE A 237 -15.72 -3.74 -3.98
N GLN A 238 -16.75 -2.98 -3.60
CA GLN A 238 -18.08 -3.18 -4.17
C GLN A 238 -18.05 -2.99 -5.69
N GLY A 239 -18.66 -3.93 -6.42
CA GLY A 239 -18.71 -3.89 -7.89
C GLY A 239 -17.45 -4.39 -8.59
N ASP A 240 -16.34 -4.58 -7.87
CA ASP A 240 -15.13 -5.21 -8.42
C ASP A 240 -15.16 -6.72 -8.17
N THR A 241 -14.67 -7.47 -9.15
CA THR A 241 -14.48 -8.92 -9.02
C THR A 241 -13.10 -9.25 -8.48
N ASN A 242 -12.12 -8.37 -8.60
CA ASN A 242 -10.75 -8.61 -8.15
C ASN A 242 -10.65 -8.52 -6.62
N LEU A 243 -9.83 -9.40 -6.06
CA LEU A 243 -9.43 -9.32 -4.67
C LEU A 243 -8.13 -8.52 -4.56
N ILE A 244 -7.98 -7.82 -3.44
CA ILE A 244 -6.80 -7.05 -3.09
C ILE A 244 -6.29 -7.49 -1.71
N VAL A 245 -5.05 -7.13 -1.41
CA VAL A 245 -4.40 -7.33 -0.12
C VAL A 245 -4.25 -5.98 0.56
N VAL A 246 -4.62 -5.92 1.83
CA VAL A 246 -4.48 -4.73 2.68
C VAL A 246 -3.77 -5.09 3.98
N GLN A 247 -3.13 -4.12 4.63
CA GLN A 247 -2.37 -4.35 5.87
C GLN A 247 -3.19 -3.98 7.09
N TYR A 248 -3.09 -4.80 8.16
CA TYR A 248 -3.65 -4.44 9.47
C TYR A 248 -3.12 -3.10 9.97
N PHE A 249 -1.82 -2.85 9.84
CA PHE A 249 -1.20 -1.57 10.24
C PHE A 249 -1.91 -0.34 9.63
N SER A 250 -2.34 -0.43 8.36
CA SER A 250 -3.02 0.68 7.67
C SER A 250 -4.51 0.74 7.96
N PHE A 251 -5.17 -0.40 8.18
CA PHE A 251 -6.63 -0.49 8.24
C PHE A 251 -7.21 -0.57 9.65
N GLU A 252 -6.48 -1.06 10.66
CA GLU A 252 -7.02 -1.27 12.01
C GLU A 252 -7.56 0.03 12.62
N LYS A 253 -6.88 1.15 12.35
CA LYS A 253 -7.28 2.49 12.79
C LYS A 253 -8.64 2.96 12.25
N LEU A 254 -9.13 2.35 11.17
CA LEU A 254 -10.43 2.63 10.55
C LEU A 254 -11.58 1.88 11.23
N PHE A 255 -11.29 0.96 12.14
CA PHE A 255 -12.29 0.21 12.88
C PHE A 255 -12.22 0.62 14.35
N ARG A 256 -12.65 1.85 14.64
CA ARG A 256 -12.85 2.30 16.03
C ARG A 256 -14.14 1.69 16.59
N ARG A 257 -14.31 1.77 17.89
CA ARG A 257 -15.54 1.34 18.59
C ARG A 257 -16.32 2.56 19.04
N ILE A 258 -17.62 2.41 19.24
CA ILE A 258 -18.49 3.49 19.74
C ILE A 258 -17.91 4.17 21.00
N PRO A 259 -17.39 3.45 22.02
CA PRO A 259 -16.80 4.09 23.20
C PRO A 259 -15.55 4.95 22.92
N ASP A 260 -14.89 4.77 21.77
CA ASP A 260 -13.74 5.60 21.40
C ASP A 260 -14.19 7.05 21.05
N PHE A 261 -15.49 7.28 20.81
CA PHE A 261 -16.05 8.57 20.43
C PHE A 261 -16.75 9.31 21.58
N THR A 262 -17.12 8.62 22.66
CA THR A 262 -17.84 9.23 23.79
C THR A 262 -16.88 9.94 24.74
N ASN A 263 -17.33 11.01 25.40
CA ASN A 263 -16.51 11.76 26.35
C ASN A 263 -16.27 10.99 27.67
N ASN A 264 -17.15 10.04 28.01
CA ASN A 264 -16.96 9.14 29.12
C ASN A 264 -16.46 7.77 28.62
N PRO A 265 -15.32 7.27 29.12
CA PRO A 265 -14.99 5.86 28.93
C PRO A 265 -16.04 5.03 29.66
N VAL A 266 -16.56 3.99 29.01
CA VAL A 266 -17.34 2.95 29.71
C VAL A 266 -16.42 2.41 30.80
N VAL A 267 -16.78 2.68 32.06
CA VAL A 267 -16.12 2.10 33.22
C VAL A 267 -16.24 0.59 33.07
N LYS A 268 -15.10 -0.10 33.02
CA LYS A 268 -15.03 -1.56 33.01
C LYS A 268 -15.72 -2.16 34.23
#